data_AF-A0A917V0F4-F1
#
_entry.id   AF-A0A917V0F4-F1
#
_cell.length_a   1.000
_cell.length_b   1.000
_cell.length_c   1.000
_cell.angle_alpha   90.00
_cell.angle_beta   90.00
_cell.angle_gamma   90.00
#
_symmetry.space_group_name_H-M   'P 1'
#
loop_
_entity.id
_entity.type
_entity.pdbx_description
1 polymer ?
#
loop_
_entity_poly.entity_id
_entity_poly.type
_entity_poly.pdbx_seq_one_letter_code
_entity_poly.pdbx_strand_id
1 'polypeptide(L)' 'MMGNMMGGGMSGGFFGFSFLTILIILAIIIIAVWMFKSDNGSYRSSGDKPLETLKERLAKGEISEEEYDRLKRKLKE' A
#
# COMPACT_ATOMS: atom_id res chain seq x y z
N MET A 1 40.06 -32.43 -20.67
CA MET A 1 39.62 -31.05 -21.00
C MET A 1 38.11 -31.01 -20.99
N MET A 2 37.58 -29.92 -20.44
CA MET A 2 36.23 -29.67 -19.93
C MET A 2 35.04 -30.17 -20.77
N GLY A 3 34.17 -30.95 -20.11
CA GLY A 3 32.79 -30.57 -19.81
C GLY A 3 31.91 -30.01 -20.93
N ASN A 4 31.43 -30.87 -21.82
CA ASN A 4 30.23 -30.61 -22.63
C ASN A 4 29.08 -31.54 -22.16
N MET A 5 28.51 -31.20 -21.01
CA MET A 5 27.23 -31.74 -20.54
C MET A 5 26.33 -30.56 -20.18
N MET A 6 25.77 -29.91 -21.19
CA MET A 6 24.68 -28.95 -21.03
C MET A 6 23.67 -29.10 -22.18
N GLY A 7 23.32 -30.35 -22.49
CA GLY A 7 22.12 -30.69 -23.23
C GLY A 7 20.97 -30.87 -22.24
N GLY A 8 20.16 -29.82 -22.03
CA GLY A 8 19.01 -29.92 -21.13
C GLY A 8 18.21 -28.63 -20.89
N GLY A 9 18.27 -27.64 -21.78
CA GLY A 9 17.74 -26.30 -21.52
C GLY A 9 16.63 -25.79 -22.44
N MET A 10 16.06 -26.61 -23.35
CA MET A 10 15.22 -26.09 -24.44
C MET A 10 13.76 -26.58 -24.45
N SER A 11 13.27 -27.11 -23.33
CA SER A 11 11.85 -27.44 -23.12
C SER A 11 11.32 -27.08 -21.74
N GLY A 12 12.18 -26.85 -20.74
CA GLY A 12 11.82 -26.34 -19.41
C GLY A 12 11.89 -24.82 -19.26
N GLY A 13 12.50 -24.12 -20.22
CA GLY A 13 12.73 -22.67 -20.15
C GLY A 13 11.45 -21.84 -20.19
N PHE A 14 10.42 -22.27 -20.92
CA PHE A 14 9.18 -21.50 -21.07
C PHE A 14 8.26 -21.58 -19.84
N PHE A 15 8.19 -22.77 -19.22
CA PHE A 15 7.43 -22.98 -17.97
C PHE A 15 8.16 -22.43 -16.73
N GLY A 16 9.49 -22.54 -16.69
CA GLY A 16 10.31 -21.99 -15.60
C GLY A 16 10.38 -20.46 -15.60
N PHE A 17 10.51 -19.82 -16.77
CA PHE A 17 10.44 -18.35 -16.89
C PHE A 17 9.05 -17.81 -16.52
N SER A 18 7.98 -18.55 -16.83
CA SER A 18 6.61 -18.11 -16.51
C SER A 18 6.38 -18.03 -15.00
N PHE A 19 6.90 -18.96 -14.21
CA PHE A 19 6.74 -18.90 -12.75
C PHE A 19 7.57 -17.78 -12.11
N LEU A 20 8.82 -17.61 -12.56
CA LEU A 20 9.69 -16.53 -12.07
C LEU A 20 9.16 -15.14 -12.41
N THR A 21 8.61 -14.95 -13.62
CA THR A 21 7.99 -13.68 -14.03
C THR A 21 6.75 -13.36 -13.20
N ILE A 22 5.89 -14.34 -12.91
CA ILE A 22 4.74 -14.16 -12.02
C ILE A 22 5.18 -13.75 -10.61
N LEU A 23 6.21 -14.38 -10.05
CA LEU A 23 6.73 -14.01 -8.73
C LEU A 23 7.29 -12.59 -8.69
N ILE A 24 7.99 -12.16 -9.74
CA ILE A 24 8.52 -10.79 -9.85
C ILE A 24 7.38 -9.78 -9.92
N ILE A 25 6.35 -10.04 -10.73
CA ILE A 25 5.17 -9.18 -10.84
C ILE A 25 4.45 -9.10 -9.49
N LEU A 26 4.28 -10.23 -8.80
CA LEU A 26 3.65 -10.28 -7.48
C LEU A 26 4.44 -9.46 -6.45
N ALA A 27 5.78 -9.57 -6.45
CA ALA A 27 6.65 -8.78 -5.58
C ALA A 27 6.53 -7.28 -5.86
N ILE A 28 6.48 -6.87 -7.13
CA ILE A 28 6.27 -5.46 -7.52
C ILE A 28 4.91 -4.96 -7.03
N ILE A 29 3.85 -5.74 -7.20
CA ILE A 29 2.50 -5.37 -6.73
C ILE A 29 2.49 -5.22 -5.21
N ILE A 30 3.12 -6.13 -4.47
CA ILE A 30 3.22 -6.05 -3.01
C ILE A 30 3.97 -4.77 -2.61
N ILE A 31 5.10 -4.46 -3.24
CA ILE A 31 5.87 -3.24 -2.96
C ILE A 31 5.06 -1.98 -3.28
N ALA A 32 4.38 -1.95 -4.43
CA ALA A 32 3.53 -0.82 -4.81
C ALA A 32 2.39 -0.61 -3.80
N VAL A 33 1.67 -1.67 -3.44
CA VAL A 33 0.61 -1.62 -2.42
C VAL A 33 1.19 -1.20 -1.07
N TRP A 34 2.38 -1.66 -0.70
CA TRP A 34 3.02 -1.28 0.56
C TRP A 34 3.44 0.19 0.57
N MET A 35 3.91 0.74 -0.55
CA MET A 35 4.19 2.18 -0.69
C MET A 35 2.91 3.01 -0.57
N PHE A 36 1.83 2.63 -1.26
CA PHE A 36 0.53 3.33 -1.15
C PHE A 36 -0.12 3.17 0.23
N LYS A 37 0.05 2.01 0.90
CA LYS A 37 -0.48 1.77 2.25
C LYS A 37 0.37 2.45 3.33
N SER A 38 1.67 2.65 3.08
CA SER A 38 2.56 3.41 3.96
C SER A 38 2.35 4.93 3.81
N ASP A 39 1.78 5.40 2.70
CA ASP A 39 1.37 6.80 2.54
C ASP A 39 0.09 7.13 3.35
N ASN A 40 -0.76 6.13 3.61
CA ASN A 40 -1.81 6.23 4.64
C ASN A 40 -1.25 6.18 6.08
N GLY A 41 0.05 5.95 6.26
CA GLY A 41 0.68 5.75 7.56
C GLY A 41 1.47 6.94 8.11
N SER A 42 1.99 7.86 7.28
CA SER A 42 2.94 8.85 7.82
C SER A 42 3.18 10.13 7.01
N TYR A 43 2.29 10.53 6.09
CA TYR A 43 2.34 11.87 5.50
C TYR A 43 1.05 12.65 5.74
N ARG A 44 0.52 12.60 6.98
CA ARG A 44 -0.41 13.64 7.42
C ARG A 44 0.37 14.92 7.65
N SER A 45 0.43 15.73 6.59
CA SER A 45 0.49 17.18 6.62
C SER A 45 -0.04 17.68 7.97
N SER A 46 0.77 18.43 8.71
CA SER A 46 0.41 18.96 10.04
C SER A 46 -0.86 19.83 10.04
N GLY A 47 -1.48 20.09 8.88
CA GLY A 47 -2.79 20.74 8.74
C GLY A 47 -4.02 19.80 8.80
N ASP A 48 -3.91 18.52 8.44
CA ASP A 48 -5.09 17.63 8.30
C ASP A 48 -5.31 16.67 9.48
N LYS A 49 -4.32 16.51 10.36
CA LYS A 49 -4.42 15.69 11.57
C LYS A 49 -5.64 16.01 12.45
N PRO A 50 -6.03 17.28 12.67
CA PRO A 50 -7.17 17.60 13.52
C PRO A 50 -8.50 17.12 12.90
N LEU A 51 -8.68 17.33 11.59
CA LEU A 51 -9.91 16.95 10.89
C LEU A 51 -10.06 15.43 10.78
N GLU A 52 -8.98 14.72 10.51
CA GLU A 52 -9.00 13.26 10.44
C GLU A 52 -9.27 12.62 11.81
N THR A 53 -8.70 13.20 12.88
CA THR A 53 -8.99 12.76 14.26
C THR A 53 -10.46 12.97 14.62
N LEU A 54 -11.04 14.10 14.23
CA LEU A 54 -12.47 14.36 14.44
C LEU A 54 -13.35 13.39 13.65
N LYS A 55 -12.98 13.08 12.41
CA LYS A 55 -13.71 12.13 11.55
C LYS A 55 -13.67 10.72 12.13
N GLU A 56 -12.52 10.31 12.68
CA GLU A 56 -12.37 9.01 13.32
C GLU A 56 -13.23 8.88 14.59
N ARG A 57 -13.32 9.93 15.40
CA ARG A 57 -14.18 9.96 16.60
C ARG A 57 -15.66 9.96 16.28
N LEU A 58 -16.07 10.65 15.20
CA LEU A 58 -17.43 10.60 14.70
C LEU A 58 -17.78 9.18 14.22
N ALA A 59 -16.88 8.53 13.49
CA ALA A 59 -17.08 7.15 13.03
C ALA A 59 -17.12 6.14 14.18
N LYS A 60 -16.41 6.42 15.29
CA LYS A 60 -16.48 5.65 16.53
C LYS A 60 -17.75 5.96 17.36
N GLY A 61 -18.51 6.99 17.01
CA GLY A 61 -19.68 7.45 17.76
C GLY A 61 -19.34 8.13 19.09
N GLU A 62 -18.09 8.53 19.30
CA GLU A 62 -17.62 9.21 20.52
C GLU A 62 -18.04 10.69 20.57
N ILE A 63 -18.39 11.27 19.41
CA ILE A 63 -18.89 12.63 19.25
C ILE A 63 -20.13 12.61 18.37
N SER A 64 -21.05 13.56 18.58
CA SER A 64 -22.20 13.72 17.70
C SER A 64 -21.84 14.49 16.42
N GLU A 65 -22.69 14.38 15.39
CA GLU A 65 -22.54 15.18 14.17
C GLU A 65 -22.52 16.70 14.46
N GLU A 66 -23.29 17.14 15.45
CA GLU A 66 -23.34 18.55 15.85
C GLU A 66 -22.00 19.05 16.44
N GLU A 67 -21.34 18.22 17.24
CA GLU A 67 -20.01 18.53 17.80
C GLU A 67 -18.94 18.52 16.72
N TYR A 68 -19.00 17.56 15.80
CA TYR A 68 -18.11 17.48 14.64
C TYR A 68 -18.17 18.77 13.79
N ASP A 69 -19.38 19.25 13.48
CA ASP A 69 -19.57 20.45 12.67
C ASP A 69 -19.15 21.75 13.36
N ARG A 70 -19.23 21.82 14.69
CA ARG A 70 -18.68 22.95 15.46
C ARG A 70 -17.16 22.96 15.43
N LEU A 71 -16.52 21.81 15.63
CA LEU A 71 -15.06 21.68 15.67
C LEU A 71 -14.42 21.86 14.29
N LYS A 72 -15.07 21.34 13.25
CA LYS A 72 -14.66 21.53 11.85
C LYS A 72 -14.67 23.00 11.43
N ARG A 73 -15.67 23.78 11.88
CA ARG A 73 -15.73 25.23 11.61
C ARG A 73 -14.61 25.99 12.31
N LYS A 74 -14.34 25.67 13.58
CA LYS A 74 -13.24 26.27 14.35
C LYS A 74 -11.84 26.00 13.80
N LEU A 75 -11.66 24.87 13.11
CA LEU A 75 -10.39 24.50 12.48
C LEU A 75 -10.20 25.15 11.10
N LYS A 76 -11.23 25.78 10.54
CA LYS A 76 -11.22 26.41 9.22
C LYS A 76 -11.14 27.94 9.28
N GLU A 77 -11.29 28.52 10.48
CA GLU A 77 -10.91 29.91 10.81
C GLU A 77 -9.43 30.00 11.16
#